data_AF-A0A5P9I3E1-F1
#
_entry.id   AF-A0A5P9I3E1-F1
#
_cell.length_a   1.000
_cell.length_b   1.000
_cell.length_c   1.000
_cell.angle_alpha   90.00
_cell.angle_beta   90.00
_cell.angle_gamma   90.00
#
_symmetry.space_group_name_H-M   'P 1'
#
loop_
_entity.id
_entity.type
_entity.pdbx_description
1 polymer ?
#
loop_
_entity_poly.entity_id
_entity_poly.type
_entity_poly.pdbx_seq_one_letter_code
_entity_poly.pdbx_strand_id
1 'polypeptide(L)'
;MQPMLAAFMDQIVNEVQGTFSVVPASVAFARLSVAVVLGAFIGFEREMQDKPAGLRTHILVAVAACLFVIIGRELAALDFGGGNNEQRNDPIRMIEAVTAGVAFLAAGLIFTAGDKVRNVTTGASLWLAGAVGLGCGAGQIPLAAMAAAIVVIVLFVLRQIEKLIGTH
;
A
#
# COMPACT_ATOMS: atom_id res chain seq x y z
N MET A 1 19.11 15.86 39.42
CA MET A 1 17.94 16.05 38.55
C MET A 1 18.34 16.31 37.09
N GLN A 2 19.23 17.27 36.80
CA GLN A 2 19.79 17.50 35.45
C GLN A 2 20.39 16.26 34.74
N PRO A 3 21.18 15.38 35.37
CA PRO A 3 21.77 14.23 34.67
C PRO A 3 20.76 13.14 34.28
N MET A 4 19.64 13.03 35.01
CA MET A 4 18.56 12.09 34.70
C MET A 4 17.74 12.55 33.49
N LEU A 5 17.51 13.86 33.39
CA LEU A 5 16.77 14.46 32.28
C LEU A 5 17.58 14.42 30.98
N ALA A 6 18.90 14.61 31.05
CA ALA A 6 19.81 14.42 29.92
C ALA A 6 19.83 12.96 29.44
N ALA A 7 19.99 11.99 30.37
CA ALA A 7 19.97 10.57 30.02
C ALA A 7 18.63 10.12 29.39
N PHE A 8 17.51 10.64 29.88
CA PHE A 8 16.19 10.41 29.30
C PHE A 8 16.06 10.98 27.88
N MET A 9 16.55 12.21 27.66
CA MET A 9 16.56 12.82 26.34
C MET A 9 17.44 12.05 25.35
N ASP A 10 18.61 11.58 25.80
CA ASP A 10 19.49 10.76 24.98
C ASP A 10 18.83 9.42 24.61
N GLN A 11 18.08 8.80 25.53
CA GLN A 11 17.30 7.59 25.24
C GLN A 11 16.23 7.83 24.15
N ILE A 12 15.45 8.92 24.25
CA ILE A 12 14.46 9.27 23.23
C ILE A 12 15.12 9.54 21.88
N VAL A 13 16.23 10.29 21.89
CA VAL A 13 16.95 10.63 20.65
C VAL A 13 17.51 9.37 20.00
N ASN A 14 18.08 8.44 20.77
CA ASN A 14 18.58 7.16 20.27
C ASN A 14 17.47 6.28 19.68
N GLU A 15 16.29 6.23 20.32
CA GLU A 15 15.14 5.50 19.80
C GLU A 15 14.69 6.04 18.43
N VAL A 16 14.58 7.37 18.31
CA VAL A 16 14.18 8.03 17.07
C VAL A 16 15.23 7.88 15.97
N GLN A 17 16.51 7.95 16.31
CA GLN A 17 17.61 7.76 15.36
C GLN A 17 17.74 6.30 14.91
N GLY A 18 17.44 5.33 15.79
CA GLY A 18 17.45 3.91 15.47
C GLY A 18 16.31 3.45 14.56
N THR A 19 15.27 4.27 14.39
CA THR A 19 14.05 3.92 13.64
C THR A 19 14.28 3.68 12.13
N PHE A 20 15.31 4.30 11.53
CA PHE A 20 15.61 4.21 10.09
C PHE A 20 16.86 3.38 9.80
N SER A 21 17.05 2.29 10.56
CA SER A 21 18.26 1.48 10.51
C SER A 21 18.39 0.67 9.21
N VAL A 22 17.27 0.21 8.64
CA VAL A 22 17.25 -0.66 7.45
C VAL A 22 16.88 0.11 6.19
N VAL A 23 15.88 0.98 6.29
CA VAL A 23 15.38 1.81 5.20
C VAL A 23 15.62 3.27 5.58
N PRO A 24 16.64 3.93 4.99
CA PRO A 24 16.94 5.31 5.29
C PRO A 24 15.71 6.22 5.10
N ALA A 25 15.55 7.23 5.94
CA ALA A 25 14.38 8.11 5.94
C ALA A 25 14.07 8.71 4.56
N SER A 26 15.11 9.11 3.81
CA SER A 26 14.98 9.63 2.45
C SER A 26 14.42 8.60 1.46
N VAL A 27 14.83 7.34 1.58
CA VAL A 27 14.34 6.22 0.77
C VAL A 27 12.91 5.85 1.15
N ALA A 28 12.59 5.83 2.44
CA ALA A 28 11.23 5.59 2.93
C ALA A 28 10.28 6.67 2.41
N PHE A 29 10.67 7.94 2.53
CA PHE A 29 9.90 9.08 2.01
C PHE A 29 9.70 8.97 0.50
N ALA A 30 10.74 8.61 -0.26
CA ALA A 30 10.62 8.43 -1.71
C ALA A 30 9.66 7.29 -2.07
N ARG A 31 9.73 6.15 -1.39
CA ARG A 31 8.83 5.00 -1.62
C ARG A 31 7.37 5.33 -1.32
N LEU A 32 7.11 6.02 -0.20
CA LEU A 32 5.78 6.49 0.16
C LEU A 32 5.26 7.51 -0.85
N SER A 33 6.11 8.44 -1.31
CA SER A 33 5.76 9.42 -2.35
C SER A 33 5.40 8.73 -3.68
N VAL A 34 6.15 7.70 -4.08
CA VAL A 34 5.82 6.90 -5.26
C VAL A 34 4.49 6.15 -5.07
N ALA A 35 4.24 5.58 -3.89
CA ALA A 35 2.97 4.93 -3.58
C ALA A 35 1.78 5.90 -3.69
N VAL A 36 1.96 7.16 -3.27
CA VAL A 36 0.96 8.23 -3.47
C VAL A 36 0.70 8.42 -4.96
N VAL A 37 1.74 8.62 -5.77
CA VAL A 37 1.58 8.90 -7.22
C VAL A 37 0.94 7.73 -7.95
N LEU A 38 1.39 6.49 -7.70
CA LEU A 38 0.83 5.32 -8.38
C LEU A 38 -0.59 5.00 -7.91
N GLY A 39 -0.87 5.11 -6.61
CA GLY A 39 -2.22 4.98 -6.06
C GLY A 39 -3.17 6.05 -6.61
N ALA A 40 -2.67 7.28 -6.80
CA ALA A 40 -3.41 8.37 -7.43
C ALA A 40 -3.78 8.03 -8.87
N PHE A 41 -2.84 7.52 -9.69
CA PHE A 41 -3.16 7.16 -11.07
C PHE A 41 -4.25 6.09 -11.17
N ILE A 42 -4.25 5.09 -10.29
CA ILE A 42 -5.28 4.04 -10.27
C ILE A 42 -6.64 4.62 -9.83
N GLY A 43 -6.66 5.44 -8.77
CA GLY A 43 -7.88 6.03 -8.22
C GLY A 43 -8.46 7.19 -9.03
N PHE A 44 -7.68 7.79 -9.94
CA PHE A 44 -8.09 8.97 -10.70
C PHE A 44 -9.29 8.72 -11.60
N GLU A 45 -9.30 7.60 -12.33
CA GLU A 45 -10.43 7.24 -13.17
C GLU A 45 -11.71 7.07 -12.33
N ARG A 46 -11.58 6.43 -11.17
CA ARG A 46 -12.71 6.16 -10.25
C ARG A 46 -13.33 7.46 -9.77
N GLU A 47 -12.51 8.42 -9.34
CA GLU A 47 -12.95 9.75 -8.93
C GLU A 47 -13.67 10.48 -10.06
N MET A 48 -13.10 10.49 -11.27
CA MET A 48 -13.69 11.16 -12.43
C MET A 48 -15.04 10.57 -12.87
N GLN A 49 -15.32 9.31 -12.51
CA GLN A 49 -16.55 8.61 -12.87
C GLN A 49 -17.54 8.53 -11.71
N ASP A 50 -17.34 9.29 -10.63
CA ASP A 50 -18.13 9.26 -9.40
C ASP A 50 -18.35 7.84 -8.88
N LYS A 51 -17.35 6.96 -9.07
CA LYS A 51 -17.37 5.60 -8.54
C LYS A 51 -17.03 5.66 -7.05
N PRO A 52 -17.60 4.76 -6.23
CA PRO A 52 -17.20 4.66 -4.84
C PRO A 52 -15.70 4.36 -4.74
N ALA A 53 -15.07 4.76 -3.63
CA ALA A 53 -13.62 4.67 -3.44
C ALA A 53 -12.82 5.29 -4.60
N GLY A 54 -12.75 6.62 -4.62
CA GLY A 54 -12.03 7.38 -5.64
C GLY A 54 -10.54 7.55 -5.34
N LEU A 55 -10.03 8.74 -5.66
CA LEU A 55 -8.60 9.07 -5.63
C LEU A 55 -8.00 8.93 -4.24
N ARG A 56 -8.67 9.53 -3.24
CA ARG A 56 -8.20 9.54 -1.84
C ARG A 56 -8.06 8.14 -1.28
N THR A 57 -9.04 7.27 -1.55
CA THR A 57 -9.07 5.91 -1.02
C THR A 57 -7.93 5.06 -1.58
N HIS A 58 -7.69 5.12 -2.89
CA HIS A 58 -6.60 4.37 -3.52
C HIS A 58 -5.22 4.84 -3.05
N ILE A 59 -5.02 6.16 -2.87
CA ILE A 59 -3.79 6.72 -2.31
C ILE A 59 -3.55 6.18 -0.89
N LEU A 60 -4.54 6.27 0.00
CA LEU A 60 -4.39 5.86 1.40
C LEU A 60 -4.10 4.35 1.51
N VAL A 61 -4.75 3.51 0.71
CA VAL A 61 -4.50 2.07 0.69
C VAL A 61 -3.10 1.74 0.18
N ALA A 62 -2.64 2.38 -0.90
CA ALA A 62 -1.29 2.17 -1.43
C ALA A 62 -0.21 2.63 -0.44
N VAL A 63 -0.41 3.78 0.21
CA VAL A 63 0.51 4.30 1.23
C VAL A 63 0.55 3.39 2.46
N ALA A 64 -0.60 2.93 2.96
CA ALA A 64 -0.66 2.01 4.09
C ALA A 64 0.07 0.70 3.80
N ALA A 65 -0.16 0.11 2.63
CA ALA A 65 0.54 -1.11 2.20
C ALA A 65 2.07 -0.90 2.08
N CYS A 66 2.50 0.23 1.53
CA CYS A 66 3.91 0.60 1.46
C CYS A 66 4.54 0.73 2.86
N LEU A 67 3.84 1.44 3.76
CA LEU A 67 4.26 1.65 5.14
C LEU A 67 4.41 0.33 5.89
N PHE A 68 3.45 -0.60 5.76
CA PHE A 68 3.53 -1.90 6.44
C PHE A 68 4.77 -2.69 6.02
N VAL A 69 5.14 -2.68 4.74
CA VAL A 69 6.37 -3.35 4.30
C VAL A 69 7.62 -2.68 4.87
N ILE A 70 7.66 -1.34 4.92
CA ILE A 70 8.79 -0.62 5.52
C ILE A 70 8.91 -0.97 7.02
N ILE A 71 7.79 -0.95 7.75
CA ILE A 71 7.74 -1.36 9.17
C ILE A 71 8.26 -2.78 9.33
N GLY A 72 7.76 -3.74 8.55
CA GLY A 72 8.21 -5.11 8.69
C GLY A 72 9.67 -5.31 8.30
N ARG A 73 10.26 -4.47 7.43
CA ARG A 73 11.71 -4.48 7.18
C ARG A 73 12.53 -3.97 8.36
N GLU A 74 12.07 -2.94 9.07
CA GLU A 74 12.74 -2.48 10.29
C GLU A 74 12.61 -3.52 11.41
N LEU A 75 11.41 -4.05 11.64
CA LEU A 75 11.18 -5.14 12.60
C LEU A 75 12.02 -6.37 12.27
N ALA A 76 12.27 -6.62 10.99
CA ALA A 76 13.05 -7.77 10.56
C ALA A 76 14.52 -7.74 11.00
N ALA A 77 15.07 -6.54 11.21
CA ALA A 77 16.44 -6.36 11.65
C ALA A 77 16.60 -6.29 13.17
N LEU A 78 15.50 -6.21 13.91
CA LEU A 78 15.54 -6.28 15.37
C LEU A 78 15.80 -7.72 15.82
N ASP A 79 16.78 -7.89 16.70
CA ASP A 79 17.00 -9.14 17.42
C ASP A 79 16.02 -9.20 18.60
N PHE A 80 15.08 -10.14 18.56
CA PHE A 80 14.11 -10.35 19.64
C PHE A 80 14.59 -11.37 20.68
N GLY A 81 15.90 -11.68 20.74
CA GLY A 81 16.50 -12.45 21.82
C GLY A 81 16.24 -13.96 21.75
N GLY A 82 15.84 -14.47 20.60
CA GLY A 82 15.72 -15.91 20.37
C GLY A 82 17.08 -16.48 19.99
N GLY A 83 17.79 -17.09 20.95
CA GLY A 83 19.14 -17.69 20.78
C GLY A 83 19.27 -18.82 19.75
N ASN A 84 18.29 -18.99 18.88
CA ASN A 84 18.26 -19.96 17.80
C ASN A 84 18.06 -19.15 16.50
N ASN A 85 18.89 -19.39 15.48
CA ASN A 85 18.86 -18.77 14.15
C ASN A 85 17.54 -18.92 13.34
N GLU A 86 16.40 -19.14 13.98
CA GLU A 86 15.07 -19.25 13.40
C GLU A 86 14.19 -18.02 13.68
N GLN A 87 14.77 -16.82 13.69
CA GLN A 87 13.96 -15.63 13.45
C GLN A 87 13.50 -15.67 11.98
N ARG A 88 12.45 -16.47 11.73
CA ARG A 88 11.84 -16.68 10.42
C ARG A 88 11.12 -15.39 10.03
N ASN A 89 11.89 -14.43 9.52
CA ASN A 89 11.32 -13.36 8.72
C ASN A 89 10.75 -13.98 7.46
N ASP A 90 9.43 -13.99 7.38
CA ASP A 90 8.72 -14.43 6.21
C ASP A 90 7.99 -13.24 5.58
N PRO A 91 8.62 -12.58 4.58
CA PRO A 91 7.99 -11.49 3.84
C PRO A 91 6.65 -11.87 3.21
N ILE A 92 6.43 -13.17 2.93
CA ILE A 92 5.18 -13.67 2.35
C ILE A 92 4.02 -13.45 3.33
N ARG A 93 4.23 -13.66 4.64
CA ARG A 93 3.17 -13.43 5.66
C ARG A 93 2.70 -11.99 5.68
N MET A 94 3.60 -11.03 5.43
CA MET A 94 3.22 -9.62 5.36
C MET A 94 2.43 -9.31 4.08
N ILE A 95 2.84 -9.91 2.95
CA ILE A 95 2.07 -9.83 1.70
C ILE A 95 0.67 -10.42 1.92
N GLU A 96 0.54 -11.59 2.54
CA GLU A 96 -0.73 -12.23 2.85
C GLU A 96 -1.62 -11.35 3.74
N ALA A 97 -1.07 -10.82 4.83
CA ALA A 97 -1.83 -9.98 5.78
C ALA A 97 -2.36 -8.71 5.11
N VAL A 98 -1.52 -8.01 4.34
CA VAL A 98 -1.96 -6.81 3.61
C VAL A 98 -2.96 -7.17 2.51
N THR A 99 -2.70 -8.23 1.74
CA THR A 99 -3.59 -8.70 0.68
C THR A 99 -4.97 -9.03 1.22
N ALA A 100 -5.05 -9.71 2.37
CA ALA A 100 -6.30 -10.02 3.07
C ALA A 100 -7.00 -8.76 3.60
N GLY A 101 -6.26 -7.84 4.21
CA GLY A 101 -6.80 -6.58 4.72
C GLY A 101 -7.40 -5.70 3.62
N VAL A 102 -6.72 -5.57 2.48
CA VAL A 102 -7.26 -4.82 1.34
C VAL A 102 -8.44 -5.55 0.69
N ALA A 103 -8.40 -6.89 0.60
CA ALA A 103 -9.53 -7.67 0.10
C ALA A 103 -10.79 -7.47 0.95
N PHE A 104 -10.66 -7.36 2.27
CA PHE A 104 -11.77 -7.02 3.16
C PHE A 104 -12.38 -5.64 2.86
N LEU A 105 -11.55 -4.61 2.70
CA LEU A 105 -12.02 -3.26 2.32
C LEU A 105 -12.73 -3.27 0.94
N ALA A 106 -12.15 -4.00 -0.02
CA ALA A 106 -12.72 -4.16 -1.36
C ALA A 106 -14.08 -4.90 -1.32
N ALA A 107 -14.18 -5.97 -0.53
CA ALA A 107 -15.42 -6.71 -0.34
C ALA A 107 -16.53 -5.83 0.25
N GLY A 108 -16.19 -4.93 1.18
CA GLY A 108 -17.14 -3.96 1.75
C GLY A 108 -17.74 -2.97 0.74
N LEU A 109 -17.13 -2.82 -0.45
CA LEU A 109 -17.65 -1.98 -1.54
C LEU A 109 -18.57 -2.76 -2.48
N ILE A 110 -18.44 -4.09 -2.54
CA ILE A 110 -19.16 -4.95 -3.49
C ILE A 110 -20.48 -5.38 -2.87
N PHE A 111 -21.58 -5.10 -3.56
CA PHE A 111 -22.92 -5.48 -3.10
C PHE A 111 -23.83 -5.84 -4.28
N THR A 112 -24.92 -6.54 -3.97
CA THR A 112 -25.95 -6.92 -4.94
C THR A 112 -27.13 -5.96 -4.84
N ALA A 113 -27.59 -5.45 -6.00
CA ALA A 113 -28.78 -4.63 -6.09
C ALA A 113 -29.68 -5.17 -7.22
N GLY A 114 -30.82 -5.76 -6.84
CA GLY A 114 -31.63 -6.58 -7.75
C GLY A 114 -30.80 -7.77 -8.27
N ASP A 115 -30.82 -8.00 -9.59
CA ASP A 115 -30.10 -9.10 -10.23
C ASP A 115 -28.67 -8.73 -10.68
N LYS A 116 -28.10 -7.61 -10.19
CA LYS A 116 -26.77 -7.12 -10.60
C LYS A 116 -25.84 -6.95 -9.41
N VAL A 117 -24.61 -7.44 -9.55
CA VAL A 117 -23.50 -7.16 -8.63
C VAL A 117 -22.85 -5.82 -9.00
N ARG A 118 -22.62 -4.95 -8.02
CA ARG A 118 -22.07 -3.60 -8.20
C ARG A 118 -20.63 -3.52 -7.66
N ASN A 119 -19.88 -2.55 -8.18
CA ASN A 119 -18.55 -2.14 -7.70
C ASN A 119 -17.44 -3.20 -7.77
N VAL A 120 -17.62 -4.29 -8.52
CA VAL A 120 -16.59 -5.33 -8.68
C VAL A 120 -15.26 -4.75 -9.17
N THR A 121 -15.30 -3.91 -10.20
CA THR A 121 -14.08 -3.26 -10.75
C THR A 121 -13.43 -2.30 -9.78
N THR A 122 -14.22 -1.57 -8.98
CA THR A 122 -13.70 -0.68 -7.92
C THR A 122 -13.00 -1.50 -6.83
N GLY A 123 -13.62 -2.58 -6.37
CA GLY A 123 -13.00 -3.47 -5.39
C GLY A 123 -11.69 -4.06 -5.91
N ALA A 124 -11.70 -4.54 -7.16
CA ALA A 124 -10.50 -5.07 -7.82
C ALA A 124 -9.39 -4.02 -7.97
N SER A 125 -9.72 -2.78 -8.37
CA SER A 125 -8.71 -1.71 -8.50
C SER A 125 -8.14 -1.29 -7.14
N LEU A 126 -8.96 -1.31 -6.08
CA LEU A 126 -8.51 -1.01 -4.72
C LEU A 126 -7.55 -2.10 -4.21
N TRP A 127 -7.88 -3.37 -4.45
CA TRP A 127 -7.02 -4.51 -4.14
C TRP A 127 -5.66 -4.41 -4.84
N LEU A 128 -5.67 -4.06 -6.14
CA LEU A 128 -4.45 -3.80 -6.91
C LEU A 128 -3.65 -2.60 -6.41
N ALA A 129 -4.30 -1.53 -5.95
CA ALA A 129 -3.59 -0.40 -5.35
C ALA A 129 -2.83 -0.80 -4.08
N GLY A 130 -3.40 -1.70 -3.27
CA GLY A 130 -2.70 -2.32 -2.14
C GLY A 130 -1.45 -3.09 -2.59
N ALA A 131 -1.56 -3.92 -3.63
CA ALA A 131 -0.43 -4.66 -4.19
C ALA A 131 0.68 -3.74 -4.76
N VAL A 132 0.29 -2.64 -5.42
CA VAL A 132 1.24 -1.62 -5.89
C VAL A 132 1.95 -0.94 -4.71
N GLY A 133 1.23 -0.64 -3.64
CA GLY A 133 1.78 -0.15 -2.38
C GLY A 133 2.81 -1.11 -1.77
N LEU A 134 2.49 -2.41 -1.70
CA LEU A 134 3.42 -3.45 -1.27
C LEU A 134 4.71 -3.43 -2.09
N GLY A 135 4.59 -3.37 -3.42
CA GLY A 135 5.73 -3.27 -4.33
C GLY A 135 6.60 -2.04 -4.05
N CYS A 136 5.98 -0.89 -3.79
CA CYS A 136 6.70 0.33 -3.42
C CYS A 136 7.48 0.17 -2.11
N GLY A 137 6.82 -0.37 -1.06
CA GLY A 137 7.45 -0.62 0.23
C GLY A 137 8.60 -1.64 0.16
N ALA A 138 8.45 -2.68 -0.67
CA ALA A 138 9.49 -3.66 -0.95
C ALA A 138 10.67 -3.09 -1.75
N GLY A 139 10.54 -1.88 -2.32
CA GLY A 139 11.53 -1.28 -3.21
C GLY A 139 11.44 -1.75 -4.66
N GLN A 140 10.43 -2.54 -5.01
CA GLN A 140 10.15 -3.01 -6.36
C GLN A 140 9.42 -1.94 -7.17
N ILE A 141 9.98 -0.73 -7.21
CA ILE A 141 9.36 0.45 -7.83
C ILE A 141 9.08 0.26 -9.32
N PRO A 142 9.99 -0.30 -10.15
CA PRO A 142 9.69 -0.55 -11.55
C PRO A 142 8.52 -1.52 -11.74
N LEU A 143 8.46 -2.58 -10.94
CA LEU A 143 7.37 -3.56 -10.99
C LEU A 143 6.03 -2.94 -10.57
N ALA A 144 6.03 -2.14 -9.49
CA ALA A 144 4.86 -1.42 -9.02
C ALA A 144 4.35 -0.43 -10.08
N ALA A 145 5.26 0.30 -10.75
CA ALA A 145 4.91 1.22 -11.83
C ALA A 145 4.36 0.50 -13.06
N MET A 146 4.95 -0.63 -13.46
CA MET A 146 4.45 -1.47 -14.55
C MET A 146 3.03 -1.97 -14.26
N ALA A 147 2.78 -2.49 -13.05
CA ALA A 147 1.47 -2.96 -12.64
C ALA A 147 0.44 -1.81 -12.66
N ALA A 148 0.78 -0.65 -12.08
CA ALA A 148 -0.09 0.52 -12.09
C ALA A 148 -0.42 0.98 -13.53
N ALA A 149 0.58 1.02 -14.42
CA ALA A 149 0.37 1.39 -15.82
C ALA A 149 -0.58 0.42 -16.54
N ILE A 150 -0.39 -0.89 -16.38
CA ILE A 150 -1.28 -1.91 -16.96
C ILE A 150 -2.71 -1.73 -16.44
N VAL A 151 -2.88 -1.54 -15.13
CA VAL A 151 -4.21 -1.33 -14.53
C VAL A 151 -4.87 -0.10 -15.10
N VAL A 152 -4.17 1.04 -15.12
CA VAL A 152 -4.70 2.29 -15.70
C VAL A 152 -5.10 2.07 -17.16
N ILE A 153 -4.28 1.41 -17.97
CA ILE A 153 -4.62 1.08 -19.36
C ILE A 153 -5.91 0.26 -19.42
N VAL A 154 -6.04 -0.81 -18.63
CA VAL A 154 -7.25 -1.65 -18.60
C VAL A 154 -8.48 -0.82 -18.24
N LEU A 155 -8.38 0.02 -17.21
CA LEU A 155 -9.48 0.84 -16.74
C LEU A 155 -9.93 1.87 -17.79
N PHE A 156 -8.99 2.52 -18.48
CA PHE A 156 -9.29 3.54 -19.49
C PHE A 156 -9.71 2.93 -20.84
N VAL A 157 -9.05 1.86 -21.31
CA VAL A 157 -9.33 1.24 -22.61
C VAL A 157 -10.69 0.54 -22.60
N LEU A 158 -10.99 -0.27 -21.59
CA LEU A 158 -12.29 -0.95 -21.51
C LEU A 158 -13.44 0.06 -21.48
N ARG A 159 -13.25 1.21 -20.81
CA ARG A 159 -14.22 2.30 -20.84
C ARG A 159 -14.48 2.84 -22.25
N GLN A 160 -13.43 3.05 -23.05
CA GLN A 160 -13.64 3.53 -24.43
C GLN A 160 -14.39 2.48 -25.27
N ILE A 161 -14.09 1.20 -25.05
CA ILE A 161 -14.79 0.10 -25.72
C ILE A 161 -16.27 0.06 -25.33
N GLU A 162 -16.61 0.21 -24.04
CA GLU A 162 -18.00 0.26 -23.57
C GLU A 162 -18.79 1.40 -24.22
N LYS A 163 -18.18 2.60 -24.33
CA LYS A 163 -18.79 3.75 -25.03
C LYS A 163 -19.02 3.48 -26.50
N LEU A 164 -18.09 2.80 -27.17
CA LEU A 164 -18.21 2.47 -28.60
C LEU A 164 -19.29 1.42 -28.87
N ILE A 165 -19.47 0.46 -27.96
CA ILE A 165 -20.47 -0.61 -28.09
C ILE A 165 -21.88 -0.12 -27.67
N GLY A 166 -21.99 1.05 -27.04
CA GLY A 166 -23.26 1.64 -26.62
C GLY A 166 -23.91 0.92 -25.43
N THR A 167 -23.12 0.21 -24.63
CA THR A 167 -23.62 -0.50 -23.44
C THR A 167 -23.82 0.41 -22.22
N HIS A 168 -23.50 1.71 -22.31
CA HIS A 168 -23.80 2.73 -21.30
C HIS A 168 -23.92 4.14 -21.90
#